data_AF-A0A3B5JZC1-F1
#
_entry.id   AF-A0A3B5JZC1-F1
#
_cell.length_a   1.000
_cell.length_b   1.000
_cell.length_c   1.000
_cell.angle_alpha   90.00
_cell.angle_beta   90.00
_cell.angle_gamma   90.00
#
_symmetry.space_group_name_H-M   'P 1'
#
loop_
_entity.id
_entity.type
_entity.pdbx_description
1 polymer ?
#
loop_
_entity_poly.entity_id
_entity_poly.type
_entity_poly.pdbx_seq_one_letter_code
_entity_poly.pdbx_strand_id
1 'polypeptide(L)'
;MPVNRAINLTFTSFELETSSTCRYDFVKVYDGDNTHFPLVGTFCGTSIPSYFISSGNLLTVHFVSDGSVQRRGFNATYMSVPLVCGGTLNATYGAQAISSPSFPNAYPDFTSCRWIIDAPPQETIQLSVQTFALQSGQSCSTNYLEMKDWPVVNTPTMVLLLSGCSRTFEQEYGYLKSPGWPEVYPHDVDCTILLKAPQNSSISLFFNSFDLESHSSCQYDYLEIRNGSTSDSPLIDRLCGGTVPNPIFAQSNHLYLRFKSDFSMARDGFEATWTSSPHGCGGTLYGDHGTFTSPNFPGTYPNSTHCEWSITAPRGRLVTVTFAQIYIDDPGSCQNNYLKLYDGPDASSQPVGPYCGAVGILPMAGGQMNWWDSQRSFYCTGLPSFCQNKSEFNVKTKLSGHMTWEAAPAQTLGCAGPEP
;
A
#
# COMPACT_ATOMS: atom_id res chain seq x y z
N MET A 1 -12.12 25.07 9.94
CA MET A 1 -11.29 26.31 9.91
C MET A 1 -10.24 26.20 8.80
N PRO A 2 -9.54 27.29 8.40
CA PRO A 2 -8.42 27.20 7.47
C PRO A 2 -7.40 26.15 7.90
N VAL A 3 -6.73 25.51 6.93
CA VAL A 3 -5.63 24.57 7.19
C VAL A 3 -4.54 25.27 8.01
N ASN A 4 -3.83 24.51 8.86
CA ASN A 4 -2.80 25.00 9.78
C ASN A 4 -3.28 26.00 10.84
N ARG A 5 -4.55 25.93 11.25
CA ARG A 5 -5.08 26.64 12.43
C ARG A 5 -5.82 25.68 13.34
N ALA A 6 -5.87 25.99 14.63
CA ALA A 6 -6.67 25.28 15.61
C ALA A 6 -8.00 26.02 15.88
N ILE A 7 -8.94 25.31 16.50
CA ILE A 7 -10.25 25.80 16.92
C ILE A 7 -10.22 25.90 18.44
N ASN A 8 -10.34 27.12 18.97
CA ASN A 8 -10.60 27.34 20.40
C ASN A 8 -12.12 27.37 20.60
N LEU A 9 -12.67 26.32 21.22
CA LEU A 9 -14.07 26.17 21.59
C LEU A 9 -14.27 26.55 23.06
N THR A 10 -15.23 27.44 23.32
CA THR A 10 -15.58 27.91 24.66
C THR A 10 -17.09 27.81 24.87
N PHE A 11 -17.52 27.30 26.02
CA PHE A 11 -18.94 27.32 26.40
C PHE A 11 -19.22 28.58 27.23
N THR A 12 -20.25 29.33 26.86
CA THR A 12 -20.71 30.55 27.55
C THR A 12 -21.93 30.30 28.43
N SER A 13 -22.73 29.29 28.10
CA SER A 13 -23.78 28.74 28.94
C SER A 13 -23.90 27.23 28.72
N PHE A 14 -24.27 26.49 29.76
CA PHE A 14 -24.40 25.04 29.69
C PHE A 14 -25.40 24.51 30.73
N GLU A 15 -26.56 24.06 30.28
CA GLU A 15 -27.61 23.47 31.11
C GLU A 15 -28.28 22.32 30.36
N LEU A 16 -27.91 21.09 30.72
CA LEU A 16 -28.47 19.83 30.24
C LEU A 16 -29.01 19.01 31.41
N GLU A 17 -29.72 17.92 31.12
CA GLU A 17 -30.12 16.97 32.15
C GLU A 17 -28.90 16.44 32.94
N THR A 18 -29.02 16.41 34.27
CA THR A 18 -27.94 15.96 35.15
C THR A 18 -27.95 14.45 35.27
N SER A 19 -26.81 13.82 35.00
CA SER A 19 -26.61 12.39 35.20
C SER A 19 -25.17 12.12 35.63
N SER A 20 -24.96 11.15 36.53
CA SER A 20 -23.61 10.77 36.98
C SER A 20 -22.74 10.19 35.87
N THR A 21 -23.34 9.67 34.80
CA THR A 21 -22.64 9.11 33.63
C THR A 21 -22.96 9.83 32.33
N CYS A 22 -23.69 10.95 32.39
CA CYS A 22 -24.17 11.68 31.20
C CYS A 22 -24.87 10.79 30.17
N ARG A 23 -25.75 9.89 30.64
CA ARG A 23 -26.44 8.91 29.80
C ARG A 23 -27.71 9.41 29.09
N TYR A 24 -28.25 10.54 29.56
CA TYR A 24 -29.48 11.14 29.03
C TYR A 24 -29.09 12.23 28.03
N ASP A 25 -29.30 13.50 28.36
CA ASP A 25 -28.79 14.62 27.58
C ASP A 25 -27.28 14.81 27.76
N PHE A 26 -26.53 14.84 26.66
CA PHE A 26 -25.09 15.08 26.70
C PHE A 26 -24.56 15.77 25.46
N VAL A 27 -23.42 16.45 25.65
CA VAL A 27 -22.55 16.93 24.57
C VAL A 27 -21.24 16.17 24.61
N LYS A 28 -20.89 15.52 23.51
CA LYS A 28 -19.55 14.97 23.28
C LYS A 28 -18.77 15.88 22.35
N VAL A 29 -17.52 16.15 22.72
CA VAL A 29 -16.59 16.91 21.86
C VAL A 29 -15.51 15.94 21.38
N TYR A 30 -15.27 15.90 20.07
CA TYR A 30 -14.26 15.07 19.43
C TYR A 30 -13.25 15.95 18.69
N ASP A 31 -11.97 15.67 18.87
CA ASP A 31 -10.86 16.40 18.25
C ASP A 31 -10.61 15.93 16.80
N GLY A 32 -11.52 16.29 15.90
CA GLY A 32 -11.48 15.92 14.50
C GLY A 32 -12.80 16.15 13.75
N ASP A 33 -12.94 15.53 12.58
CA ASP A 33 -14.02 15.83 11.63
C ASP A 33 -15.31 15.01 11.84
N ASN A 34 -15.26 13.97 12.66
CA ASN A 34 -16.41 13.14 13.00
C ASN A 34 -16.23 12.41 14.35
N THR A 35 -17.23 11.61 14.73
CA THR A 35 -17.29 10.90 16.04
C THR A 35 -16.29 9.74 16.20
N HIS A 36 -15.52 9.39 15.17
CA HIS A 36 -14.45 8.38 15.25
C HIS A 36 -13.11 8.97 15.70
N PHE A 37 -13.01 10.29 15.81
CA PHE A 37 -11.82 10.96 16.30
C PHE A 37 -11.72 10.92 17.83
N PRO A 38 -10.56 11.24 18.44
CA PRO A 38 -10.39 11.20 19.88
C PRO A 38 -11.46 12.00 20.64
N LEU A 39 -12.13 11.35 21.59
CA LEU A 39 -13.12 11.99 22.46
C LEU A 39 -12.40 12.89 23.48
N VAL A 40 -12.66 14.19 23.41
CA VAL A 40 -12.16 15.19 24.37
C VAL A 40 -12.89 15.05 25.70
N GLY A 41 -14.21 14.89 25.65
CA GLY A 41 -15.02 14.76 26.85
C GLY A 41 -16.51 14.58 26.56
N THR A 42 -17.22 14.07 27.56
CA THR A 42 -18.68 13.99 27.60
C THR A 42 -19.19 14.91 28.71
N PHE A 43 -20.08 15.83 28.38
CA PHE A 43 -20.54 16.88 29.28
C PHE A 43 -22.07 16.84 29.42
N CYS A 44 -22.55 17.00 30.65
CA CYS A 44 -23.98 17.09 30.98
C CYS A 44 -24.17 17.90 32.29
N GLY A 45 -25.41 18.12 32.71
CA GLY A 45 -25.73 18.94 33.89
C GLY A 45 -25.52 20.44 33.66
N THR A 46 -25.18 21.18 34.72
CA THR A 46 -25.13 22.66 34.73
C THR A 46 -23.73 23.26 34.88
N SER A 47 -22.69 22.42 34.96
CA SER A 47 -21.31 22.89 35.04
C SER A 47 -20.81 23.27 33.64
N ILE A 48 -20.36 24.51 33.48
CA ILE A 48 -19.77 24.97 32.21
C ILE A 48 -18.44 24.23 31.96
N PRO A 49 -18.30 23.51 30.84
CA PRO A 49 -17.04 22.83 30.50
C PRO A 49 -15.90 23.84 30.28
N SER A 50 -14.67 23.44 30.64
CA SER A 50 -13.47 24.19 30.28
C SER A 50 -13.36 24.37 28.77
N TYR A 51 -12.73 25.47 28.35
CA TYR A 51 -12.42 25.68 26.95
C TYR A 51 -11.48 24.59 26.41
N PHE A 52 -11.56 24.34 25.11
CA PHE A 52 -10.75 23.34 24.43
C PHE A 52 -10.12 23.93 23.16
N ILE A 53 -8.83 23.67 22.94
CA ILE A 53 -8.15 24.02 21.70
C ILE A 53 -7.87 22.72 20.95
N SER A 54 -8.41 22.60 19.73
CA SER A 54 -8.23 21.41 18.89
C SER A 54 -6.79 21.25 18.40
N SER A 55 -6.39 20.00 18.11
CA SER A 55 -5.07 19.70 17.53
C SER A 55 -4.96 20.03 16.04
N GLY A 56 -6.09 20.34 15.39
CA GLY A 56 -6.15 20.70 13.97
C GLY A 56 -7.31 21.64 13.64
N ASN A 57 -7.63 21.77 12.36
CA ASN A 57 -8.62 22.73 11.87
C ASN A 57 -10.06 22.19 11.84
N LEU A 58 -10.29 21.00 12.40
CA LEU A 58 -11.56 20.27 12.43
C LEU A 58 -11.88 19.88 13.88
N LEU A 59 -13.15 20.04 14.27
CA LEU A 59 -13.67 19.72 15.60
C LEU A 59 -15.14 19.31 15.47
N THR A 60 -15.53 18.21 16.12
CA THR A 60 -16.91 17.72 16.08
C THR A 60 -17.56 17.86 17.44
N VAL A 61 -18.72 18.51 17.48
CA VAL A 61 -19.57 18.61 18.67
C VAL A 61 -20.83 17.81 18.41
N HIS A 62 -21.05 16.77 19.20
CA HIS A 62 -22.18 15.84 19.07
C HIS A 62 -23.10 15.98 20.29
N PHE A 63 -24.25 16.60 20.08
CA PHE A 63 -25.30 16.73 21.10
C PHE A 63 -26.36 15.65 20.90
N VAL A 64 -26.73 14.97 21.98
CA VAL A 64 -27.80 13.98 22.02
C VAL A 64 -28.71 14.31 23.19
N SER A 65 -30.02 14.26 22.96
CA SER A 65 -31.04 14.35 24.01
C SER A 65 -31.94 13.13 23.98
N ASP A 66 -32.54 12.80 25.13
CA ASP A 66 -33.52 11.71 25.20
C ASP A 66 -34.97 12.20 25.06
N GLY A 67 -35.95 11.33 25.34
CA GLY A 67 -37.37 11.64 25.21
C GLY A 67 -37.96 12.43 26.40
N SER A 68 -37.16 12.81 27.38
CA SER A 68 -37.59 13.37 28.67
C SER A 68 -36.71 14.52 29.16
N VAL A 69 -37.17 15.24 30.20
CA VAL A 69 -36.45 16.30 30.95
C VAL A 69 -35.63 17.30 30.10
N GLN A 70 -36.28 18.33 29.58
CA GLN A 70 -35.59 19.37 28.82
C GLN A 70 -35.00 20.49 29.70
N ARG A 71 -33.95 21.13 29.18
CA ARG A 71 -33.25 22.29 29.79
C ARG A 71 -32.96 23.37 28.75
N ARG A 72 -32.29 24.45 29.15
CA ARG A 72 -31.96 25.58 28.28
C ARG A 72 -30.93 25.27 27.19
N GLY A 73 -30.22 24.14 27.29
CA GLY A 73 -29.19 23.75 26.34
C GLY A 73 -27.86 24.43 26.63
N PHE A 74 -27.05 24.63 25.59
CA PHE A 74 -25.74 25.26 25.70
C PHE A 74 -25.53 26.32 24.64
N ASN A 75 -24.73 27.33 24.96
CA ASN A 75 -24.24 28.31 23.99
C ASN A 75 -22.72 28.22 23.95
N ALA A 76 -22.16 27.96 22.77
CA ALA A 76 -20.73 27.83 22.57
C ALA A 76 -20.23 28.83 21.52
N THR A 77 -19.07 29.40 21.77
CA THR A 77 -18.36 30.22 20.78
C THR A 77 -17.07 29.54 20.38
N TYR A 78 -16.69 29.68 19.12
CA TYR A 78 -15.47 29.12 18.60
C TYR A 78 -14.69 30.17 17.81
N MET A 79 -13.37 30.13 17.90
CA MET A 79 -12.50 31.02 17.14
C MET A 79 -11.29 30.28 16.58
N SER A 80 -10.77 30.78 15.47
CA SER A 80 -9.55 30.21 14.88
C SER A 80 -8.32 30.81 15.57
N VAL A 81 -7.49 29.94 16.15
CA VAL A 81 -6.22 30.31 16.79
C VAL A 81 -5.03 29.69 16.04
N PRO A 82 -3.84 30.30 16.06
CA PRO A 82 -2.63 29.66 15.54
C PRO A 82 -2.36 28.33 16.26
N LEU A 83 -1.86 27.32 15.54
CA LEU A 83 -1.36 26.08 16.15
C LEU A 83 -0.11 26.39 16.98
N VAL A 84 -0.10 25.97 18.24
CA VAL A 84 1.08 26.06 19.12
C VAL A 84 2.09 24.93 18.87
N CYS A 85 1.62 23.83 18.27
CA CYS A 85 2.37 22.64 17.86
C CYS A 85 1.48 21.77 16.95
N GLY A 86 2.05 20.77 16.27
CA GLY A 86 1.30 19.88 15.37
C GLY A 86 1.18 20.39 13.93
N GLY A 87 0.32 19.74 13.15
CA GLY A 87 0.04 20.05 11.75
C GLY A 87 0.42 18.94 10.78
N THR A 88 0.17 19.17 9.48
CA THR A 88 0.56 18.25 8.41
C THR A 88 1.88 18.70 7.81
N LEU A 89 2.84 17.78 7.76
CA LEU A 89 4.19 17.99 7.24
C LEU A 89 4.41 17.05 6.07
N ASN A 90 4.92 17.57 4.97
CA ASN A 90 5.40 16.73 3.89
C ASN A 90 6.84 16.33 4.21
N ALA A 91 7.09 15.02 4.28
CA ALA A 91 8.43 14.49 4.45
C ALA A 91 9.30 14.89 3.26
N THR A 92 10.57 15.16 3.54
CA THR A 92 11.59 15.44 2.54
C THR A 92 12.76 14.49 2.71
N TYR A 93 13.60 14.34 1.69
CA TYR A 93 14.85 13.59 1.79
C TYR A 93 15.86 14.19 2.80
N GLY A 94 15.68 15.46 3.17
CA GLY A 94 16.47 16.11 4.21
C GLY A 94 15.88 15.88 5.59
N ALA A 95 16.73 15.84 6.61
CA ALA A 95 16.28 15.75 8.00
C ALA A 95 15.46 17.00 8.38
N GLN A 96 14.20 16.77 8.78
CA GLN A 96 13.30 17.79 9.30
C GLN A 96 13.14 17.59 10.81
N ALA A 97 13.20 18.66 11.59
CA ALA A 97 13.01 18.61 13.03
C ALA A 97 11.58 19.03 13.40
N ILE A 98 10.94 18.24 14.26
CA ILE A 98 9.71 18.61 14.97
C ILE A 98 10.02 18.64 16.46
N SER A 99 9.41 19.58 17.18
CA SER A 99 9.62 19.73 18.61
C SER A 99 8.29 19.92 19.34
N SER A 100 8.29 19.56 20.63
CA SER A 100 7.21 19.94 21.54
C SER A 100 7.08 21.48 21.60
N PRO A 101 5.89 21.98 21.94
CA PRO A 101 5.68 23.41 22.15
C PRO A 101 6.65 23.92 23.21
N SER A 102 7.20 25.12 22.97
CA SER A 102 8.15 25.81 23.84
C SER A 102 9.55 25.18 23.96
N PHE A 103 9.86 24.08 23.26
CA PHE A 103 11.20 23.48 23.26
C PHE A 103 12.29 24.52 22.91
N PRO A 104 13.41 24.59 23.66
CA PRO A 104 13.90 23.64 24.68
C PRO A 104 13.33 23.82 26.09
N ASN A 105 12.42 24.77 26.31
CA ASN A 105 11.76 24.97 27.60
C ASN A 105 10.65 23.92 27.84
N ALA A 106 10.12 23.90 29.07
CA ALA A 106 9.04 23.01 29.46
C ALA A 106 7.79 23.23 28.58
N TYR A 107 7.17 22.11 28.18
CA TYR A 107 5.91 22.13 27.44
C TYR A 107 4.76 22.65 28.33
N PRO A 108 3.75 23.34 27.79
CA PRO A 108 2.63 23.85 28.59
C PRO A 108 1.67 22.72 29.01
N ASP A 109 1.05 22.88 30.18
CA ASP A 109 0.05 21.94 30.68
C ASP A 109 -1.16 21.82 29.75
N PHE A 110 -1.79 20.64 29.75
CA PHE A 110 -2.99 20.33 28.95
C PHE A 110 -2.84 20.55 27.43
N THR A 111 -1.61 20.54 26.92
CA THR A 111 -1.34 20.69 25.49
C THR A 111 -1.43 19.35 24.77
N SER A 112 -2.26 19.27 23.74
CA SER A 112 -2.33 18.12 22.83
C SER A 112 -1.80 18.53 21.46
N CYS A 113 -0.75 17.86 20.99
CA CYS A 113 -0.14 18.10 19.68
C CYS A 113 -0.35 16.88 18.79
N ARG A 114 -0.75 17.09 17.54
CA ARG A 114 -0.84 16.03 16.53
C ARG A 114 -0.07 16.42 15.29
N TRP A 115 0.94 15.63 14.95
CA TRP A 115 1.67 15.74 13.69
C TRP A 115 1.21 14.64 12.74
N ILE A 116 0.88 15.03 11.52
CA ILE A 116 0.67 14.10 10.41
C ILE A 116 1.87 14.30 9.49
N ILE A 117 2.72 13.29 9.39
CA ILE A 117 3.86 13.33 8.48
C ILE A 117 3.44 12.52 7.26
N ASP A 118 3.27 13.21 6.14
CA ASP A 118 2.89 12.62 4.87
C ASP A 118 4.16 12.45 4.04
N ALA A 119 4.47 11.22 3.68
CA ALA A 119 5.57 10.94 2.78
C ALA A 119 5.01 10.68 1.37
N PRO A 120 5.77 11.02 0.31
CA PRO A 120 5.45 10.55 -1.03
C PRO A 120 5.15 9.05 -0.99
N PRO A 121 4.13 8.60 -1.73
CA PRO A 121 3.76 7.20 -1.66
C PRO A 121 4.95 6.30 -2.03
N GLN A 122 5.14 5.23 -1.25
CA GLN A 122 6.29 4.29 -1.21
C GLN A 122 7.54 4.74 -0.43
N GLU A 123 7.57 5.93 0.15
CA GLU A 123 8.65 6.33 1.08
C GLU A 123 8.29 6.00 2.52
N THR A 124 9.28 5.54 3.30
CA THR A 124 9.11 5.31 4.74
C THR A 124 9.61 6.51 5.51
N ILE A 125 8.85 6.90 6.53
CA ILE A 125 9.24 7.99 7.42
C ILE A 125 10.10 7.40 8.52
N GLN A 126 11.38 7.78 8.54
CA GLN A 126 12.26 7.45 9.66
C GLN A 126 12.18 8.55 10.72
N LEU A 127 11.62 8.21 11.89
CA LEU A 127 11.60 9.10 13.05
C LEU A 127 12.76 8.79 13.99
N SER A 128 13.54 9.80 14.34
CA SER A 128 14.59 9.72 15.36
C SER A 128 14.30 10.71 16.48
N VAL A 129 14.16 10.20 17.71
CA VAL A 129 13.93 11.02 18.90
C VAL A 129 15.28 11.47 19.44
N GLN A 130 15.62 12.74 19.22
CA GLN A 130 16.91 13.29 19.67
C GLN A 130 16.92 13.61 21.17
N THR A 131 15.80 14.11 21.70
CA THR A 131 15.67 14.48 23.12
C THR A 131 14.27 14.11 23.58
N PHE A 132 14.18 13.42 24.71
CA PHE A 132 12.91 12.98 25.28
C PHE A 132 12.92 13.21 26.80
N ALA A 133 12.06 14.11 27.25
CA ALA A 133 11.88 14.41 28.67
C ALA A 133 10.40 14.72 28.92
N LEU A 134 9.70 13.78 29.55
CA LEU A 134 8.32 13.94 30.02
C LEU A 134 8.27 13.67 31.52
N GLN A 135 7.29 14.24 32.21
CA GLN A 135 7.03 13.93 33.62
C GLN A 135 6.77 12.42 33.80
N SER A 136 7.47 11.79 34.74
CA SER A 136 7.37 10.36 35.02
C SER A 136 5.96 9.97 35.50
N GLY A 137 5.34 8.98 34.86
CA GLY A 137 4.10 8.34 35.30
C GLY A 137 4.18 6.83 35.11
N GLN A 138 3.71 6.04 36.09
CA GLN A 138 3.81 4.57 36.07
C GLN A 138 3.02 3.89 34.93
N SER A 139 2.04 4.59 34.33
CA SER A 139 1.07 4.03 33.38
C SER A 139 1.03 4.76 32.03
N CYS A 140 1.93 5.71 31.76
CA CYS A 140 1.89 6.58 30.58
C CYS A 140 0.52 7.26 30.32
N SER A 141 -0.31 7.41 31.36
CA SER A 141 -1.69 7.88 31.23
C SER A 141 -1.87 9.38 31.47
N THR A 142 -0.78 10.09 31.78
CA THR A 142 -0.79 11.54 32.08
C THR A 142 -0.15 12.34 30.95
N ASN A 143 1.17 12.21 30.77
CA ASN A 143 1.91 12.79 29.65
C ASN A 143 2.53 11.66 28.85
N TYR A 144 2.30 11.65 27.54
CA TYR A 144 2.83 10.62 26.66
C TYR A 144 3.10 11.18 25.26
N LEU A 145 4.01 10.52 24.55
CA LEU A 145 4.18 10.65 23.11
C LEU A 145 3.72 9.33 22.48
N GLU A 146 2.73 9.40 21.60
CA GLU A 146 2.21 8.24 20.88
C GLU A 146 2.58 8.34 19.41
N MET A 147 3.08 7.25 18.84
CA MET A 147 3.38 7.11 17.42
C MET A 147 2.45 6.04 16.84
N LYS A 148 1.71 6.38 15.78
CA LYS A 148 0.77 5.48 15.10
C LYS A 148 1.07 5.44 13.62
N ASP A 149 1.03 4.24 13.06
CA ASP A 149 1.09 4.02 11.61
C ASP A 149 -0.29 4.28 10.98
N TRP A 150 -0.32 4.72 9.72
CA TRP A 150 -1.54 5.06 8.98
C TRP A 150 -1.80 4.03 7.86
N PRO A 151 -3.04 3.55 7.64
CA PRO A 151 -4.31 4.03 8.18
C PRO A 151 -4.59 3.57 9.61
N VAL A 152 -5.10 4.49 10.44
CA VAL A 152 -5.65 4.16 11.76
C VAL A 152 -6.94 3.37 11.52
N VAL A 153 -6.85 2.04 11.47
CA VAL A 153 -8.03 1.17 11.36
C VAL A 153 -8.82 1.24 12.67
N ASN A 154 -10.08 1.67 12.59
CA ASN A 154 -11.01 1.74 13.72
C ASN A 154 -11.36 0.34 14.22
N THR A 155 -10.83 -0.07 15.37
CA THR A 155 -11.41 -1.15 16.19
C THR A 155 -11.79 -0.62 17.58
N PRO A 156 -13.04 -0.84 18.06
CA PRO A 156 -13.53 -0.32 19.34
C PRO A 156 -13.11 -1.18 20.54
N THR A 157 -12.02 -1.94 20.42
CA THR A 157 -11.42 -2.68 21.52
C THR A 157 -9.95 -2.29 21.64
N MET A 158 -9.61 -1.79 22.82
CA MET A 158 -8.23 -1.62 23.28
C MET A 158 -7.59 -3.01 23.36
N VAL A 159 -7.11 -3.51 22.22
CA VAL A 159 -6.12 -4.57 22.20
C VAL A 159 -4.80 -3.88 22.43
N LEU A 160 -4.19 -4.14 23.59
CA LEU A 160 -2.75 -4.07 23.74
C LEU A 160 -2.14 -4.97 22.65
N LEU A 161 -1.89 -4.45 21.45
CA LEU A 161 -0.96 -5.06 20.52
C LEU A 161 0.43 -4.64 20.97
N LEU A 162 0.89 -5.28 22.05
CA LEU A 162 2.30 -5.58 22.14
C LEU A 162 2.66 -6.32 20.83
N SER A 163 3.53 -5.70 20.03
CA SER A 163 4.46 -6.39 19.11
C SER A 163 3.86 -7.53 18.27
N GLY A 164 2.91 -7.22 17.38
CA GLY A 164 2.42 -8.18 16.39
C GLY A 164 2.62 -7.67 14.97
N CYS A 165 3.21 -8.50 14.11
CA CYS A 165 3.36 -8.23 12.66
C CYS A 165 2.16 -8.72 11.83
N SER A 166 1.18 -9.38 12.45
CA SER A 166 -0.02 -9.86 11.75
C SER A 166 -0.92 -8.70 11.29
N ARG A 167 -1.42 -8.77 10.05
CA ARG A 167 -2.18 -7.69 9.39
C ARG A 167 -3.32 -8.24 8.54
N THR A 168 -4.36 -7.43 8.34
CA THR A 168 -5.41 -7.68 7.35
C THR A 168 -5.50 -6.47 6.43
N PHE A 169 -5.43 -6.70 5.13
CA PHE A 169 -5.55 -5.67 4.10
C PHE A 169 -6.87 -5.84 3.35
N GLU A 170 -7.61 -4.74 3.18
CA GLU A 170 -8.92 -4.71 2.51
C GLU A 170 -8.90 -3.80 1.28
N GLN A 171 -7.70 -3.47 0.78
CA GLN A 171 -7.51 -2.69 -0.44
C GLN A 171 -7.64 -3.58 -1.69
N GLU A 172 -7.60 -3.00 -2.89
CA GLU A 172 -7.61 -3.78 -4.14
C GLU A 172 -6.20 -4.15 -4.62
N TYR A 173 -5.18 -3.45 -4.14
CA TYR A 173 -3.77 -3.66 -4.43
C TYR A 173 -2.91 -3.08 -3.29
N GLY A 174 -1.65 -3.46 -3.21
CA GLY A 174 -0.72 -2.96 -2.21
C GLY A 174 0.62 -3.69 -2.22
N TYR A 175 1.40 -3.50 -1.16
CA TYR A 175 2.68 -4.17 -0.97
C TYR A 175 2.74 -4.90 0.35
N LEU A 176 3.61 -5.89 0.39
CA LEU A 176 3.95 -6.66 1.56
C LEU A 176 5.47 -6.64 1.71
N LYS A 177 5.90 -6.35 2.92
CA LYS A 177 7.31 -6.39 3.32
C LYS A 177 7.44 -7.28 4.53
N SER A 178 8.52 -8.04 4.63
CA SER A 178 8.86 -8.75 5.85
C SER A 178 9.04 -7.75 7.01
N PRO A 179 8.78 -8.16 8.27
CA PRO A 179 9.09 -7.34 9.43
C PRO A 179 10.57 -6.95 9.42
N GLY A 180 10.88 -5.67 9.70
CA GLY A 180 12.26 -5.17 9.73
C GLY A 180 12.80 -4.68 8.37
N TRP A 181 12.13 -4.96 7.26
CA TRP A 181 12.59 -4.55 5.92
C TRP A 181 12.92 -3.04 5.82
N PRO A 182 14.02 -2.64 5.16
CA PRO A 182 14.95 -3.47 4.36
C PRO A 182 16.07 -4.14 5.16
N GLU A 183 16.07 -4.01 6.49
CA GLU A 183 17.00 -4.75 7.35
C GLU A 183 16.58 -6.22 7.46
N VAL A 184 17.48 -7.06 7.97
CA VAL A 184 17.20 -8.48 8.19
C VAL A 184 16.00 -8.68 9.12
N TYR A 185 15.17 -9.67 8.83
CA TYR A 185 13.97 -9.91 9.63
C TYR A 185 14.29 -10.41 11.05
N PRO A 186 13.41 -10.18 12.04
CA PRO A 186 13.63 -10.68 13.40
C PRO A 186 13.45 -12.21 13.50
N HIS A 187 14.16 -12.80 14.46
CA HIS A 187 13.99 -14.20 14.86
C HIS A 187 12.69 -14.44 15.63
N ASP A 188 12.25 -15.70 15.66
CA ASP A 188 11.10 -16.20 16.42
C ASP A 188 9.78 -15.46 16.11
N VAL A 189 9.64 -15.03 14.85
CA VAL A 189 8.47 -14.30 14.38
C VAL A 189 7.43 -15.27 13.83
N ASP A 190 6.15 -14.99 14.09
CA ASP A 190 5.02 -15.68 13.47
C ASP A 190 3.95 -14.65 13.07
N CYS A 191 4.02 -14.20 11.82
CA CYS A 191 3.11 -13.22 11.25
C CYS A 191 2.05 -13.89 10.39
N THR A 192 0.80 -13.51 10.58
CA THR A 192 -0.28 -13.84 9.67
C THR A 192 -0.73 -12.59 8.91
N ILE A 193 -0.76 -12.66 7.58
CA ILE A 193 -1.27 -11.60 6.71
C ILE A 193 -2.50 -12.13 5.96
N LEU A 194 -3.61 -11.42 6.04
CA LEU A 194 -4.82 -11.74 5.27
C LEU A 194 -5.10 -10.63 4.25
N LEU A 195 -5.09 -10.97 2.96
CA LEU A 195 -5.53 -10.09 1.88
C LEU A 195 -6.99 -10.37 1.56
N LYS A 196 -7.82 -9.32 1.53
CA LYS A 196 -9.24 -9.39 1.15
C LYS A 196 -9.50 -8.43 0.00
N ALA A 197 -9.81 -8.98 -1.16
CA ALA A 197 -10.21 -8.24 -2.34
C ALA A 197 -11.74 -8.22 -2.50
N PRO A 198 -12.28 -7.28 -3.31
CA PRO A 198 -13.70 -7.21 -3.61
C PRO A 198 -14.28 -8.54 -4.12
N GLN A 199 -15.58 -8.72 -3.93
CA GLN A 199 -16.30 -9.88 -4.48
C GLN A 199 -16.13 -9.94 -6.00
N ASN A 200 -16.09 -11.17 -6.55
CA ASN A 200 -15.86 -11.44 -7.97
C ASN A 200 -14.50 -10.97 -8.52
N SER A 201 -13.50 -10.83 -7.65
CA SER A 201 -12.10 -10.61 -8.04
C SER A 201 -11.22 -11.77 -7.57
N SER A 202 -10.03 -11.88 -8.14
CA SER A 202 -9.01 -12.81 -7.66
C SER A 202 -7.69 -12.09 -7.43
N ILE A 203 -6.97 -12.50 -6.39
CA ILE A 203 -5.71 -11.87 -5.98
C ILE A 203 -4.53 -12.48 -6.73
N SER A 204 -3.63 -11.61 -7.22
CA SER A 204 -2.31 -11.97 -7.75
C SER A 204 -1.21 -11.36 -6.88
N LEU A 205 -0.14 -12.12 -6.61
CA LEU A 205 1.00 -11.73 -5.79
C LEU A 205 2.30 -11.86 -6.60
N PHE A 206 3.12 -10.83 -6.59
CA PHE A 206 4.36 -10.71 -7.34
C PHE A 206 5.51 -10.42 -6.37
N PHE A 207 6.64 -11.12 -6.51
CA PHE A 207 7.82 -10.91 -5.66
C PHE A 207 8.83 -10.02 -6.38
N ASN A 208 9.28 -8.97 -5.69
CA ASN A 208 10.35 -8.09 -6.16
C ASN A 208 11.70 -8.48 -5.55
N SER A 209 11.69 -8.90 -4.29
CA SER A 209 12.86 -9.46 -3.59
C SER A 209 12.43 -10.60 -2.66
N PHE A 210 13.30 -11.60 -2.51
CA PHE A 210 13.06 -12.75 -1.65
C PHE A 210 14.39 -13.40 -1.23
N ASP A 211 14.72 -13.30 0.05
CA ASP A 211 15.83 -13.99 0.71
C ASP A 211 15.42 -14.40 2.12
N LEU A 212 15.09 -15.68 2.29
CA LEU A 212 14.84 -16.34 3.58
C LEU A 212 15.88 -17.44 3.80
N GLU A 213 16.03 -17.90 5.04
CA GLU A 213 16.88 -19.06 5.34
C GLU A 213 16.54 -20.25 4.42
N SER A 214 17.56 -20.81 3.77
CA SER A 214 17.36 -21.89 2.81
C SER A 214 17.29 -23.25 3.49
N HIS A 215 16.25 -24.03 3.18
CA HIS A 215 16.17 -25.43 3.59
C HIS A 215 15.41 -26.24 2.54
N SER A 216 15.77 -27.52 2.36
CA SER A 216 15.15 -28.41 1.34
C SER A 216 13.64 -28.62 1.52
N SER A 217 13.13 -28.46 2.74
CA SER A 217 11.71 -28.54 3.11
C SER A 217 11.13 -27.24 3.68
N CYS A 218 11.89 -26.14 3.64
CA CYS A 218 11.51 -24.84 4.21
C CYS A 218 11.00 -24.91 5.66
N GLN A 219 11.67 -25.71 6.50
CA GLN A 219 11.21 -26.01 7.86
C GLN A 219 11.61 -24.95 8.92
N TYR A 220 12.64 -24.16 8.63
CA TYR A 220 13.12 -23.08 9.48
C TYR A 220 12.31 -21.81 9.19
N ASP A 221 12.85 -20.92 8.37
CA ASP A 221 12.18 -19.70 7.94
C ASP A 221 11.39 -19.91 6.65
N TYR A 222 10.15 -19.43 6.60
CA TYR A 222 9.32 -19.60 5.40
C TYR A 222 8.20 -18.56 5.29
N LEU A 223 7.80 -18.33 4.04
CA LEU A 223 6.53 -17.71 3.69
C LEU A 223 5.57 -18.78 3.15
N GLU A 224 4.52 -19.06 3.91
CA GLU A 224 3.43 -19.95 3.49
C GLU A 224 2.31 -19.14 2.83
N ILE A 225 1.80 -19.59 1.68
CA ILE A 225 0.71 -18.94 0.96
C ILE A 225 -0.44 -19.94 0.74
N ARG A 226 -1.67 -19.53 1.06
CA ARG A 226 -2.86 -20.38 0.99
C ARG A 226 -4.02 -19.69 0.27
N ASN A 227 -4.72 -20.45 -0.56
CA ASN A 227 -5.85 -19.98 -1.38
C ASN A 227 -7.13 -19.89 -0.55
N GLY A 228 -7.29 -18.82 0.22
CA GLY A 228 -8.44 -18.61 1.10
C GLY A 228 -8.13 -17.67 2.25
N SER A 229 -8.96 -17.72 3.30
CA SER A 229 -8.91 -16.76 4.41
C SER A 229 -8.32 -17.32 5.71
N THR A 230 -7.96 -18.60 5.75
CA THR A 230 -7.56 -19.31 6.98
C THR A 230 -6.33 -20.19 6.80
N SER A 231 -5.73 -20.60 7.92
CA SER A 231 -4.63 -21.57 7.96
C SER A 231 -4.99 -22.95 7.39
N ASP A 232 -6.28 -23.29 7.35
CA ASP A 232 -6.76 -24.57 6.81
C ASP A 232 -7.11 -24.48 5.31
N SER A 233 -6.99 -23.29 4.73
CA SER A 233 -7.24 -23.09 3.29
C SER A 233 -6.20 -23.87 2.45
N PRO A 234 -6.55 -24.30 1.23
CA PRO A 234 -5.65 -25.06 0.36
C PRO A 234 -4.27 -24.40 0.23
N LEU A 235 -3.21 -25.16 0.52
CA LEU A 235 -1.84 -24.70 0.40
C LEU A 235 -1.51 -24.45 -1.08
N ILE A 236 -1.06 -23.24 -1.41
CA ILE A 236 -0.52 -22.93 -2.72
C ILE A 236 0.97 -23.28 -2.72
N ASP A 237 1.72 -22.68 -1.78
CA ASP A 237 3.16 -22.88 -1.71
C ASP A 237 3.72 -22.57 -0.31
N ARG A 238 4.92 -23.07 -0.05
CA ARG A 238 5.74 -22.74 1.12
C ARG A 238 7.17 -22.45 0.65
N LEU A 239 7.53 -21.17 0.72
CA LEU A 239 8.71 -20.62 0.07
C LEU A 239 9.81 -20.31 1.08
N CYS A 240 11.06 -20.56 0.70
CA CYS A 240 12.27 -20.21 1.45
C CYS A 240 13.50 -20.14 0.52
N GLY A 241 14.66 -19.70 1.03
CA GLY A 241 15.88 -19.49 0.24
C GLY A 241 15.95 -18.12 -0.44
N GLY A 242 16.97 -17.93 -1.29
CA GLY A 242 17.30 -16.65 -1.95
C GLY A 242 16.87 -16.51 -3.40
N THR A 243 16.06 -17.44 -3.92
CA THR A 243 15.56 -17.38 -5.30
C THR A 243 14.22 -16.67 -5.31
N VAL A 244 14.09 -15.60 -6.10
CA VAL A 244 12.82 -14.89 -6.28
C VAL A 244 11.75 -15.85 -6.85
N PRO A 245 10.64 -16.09 -6.13
CA PRO A 245 9.60 -17.02 -6.56
C PRO A 245 8.84 -16.55 -7.80
N ASN A 246 8.24 -17.51 -8.51
CA ASN A 246 7.28 -17.18 -9.58
C ASN A 246 6.05 -16.48 -8.98
N PRO A 247 5.40 -15.57 -9.74
CA PRO A 247 4.17 -14.93 -9.29
C PRO A 247 3.04 -15.93 -9.00
N ILE A 248 2.24 -15.62 -7.99
CA ILE A 248 1.12 -16.44 -7.54
C ILE A 248 -0.18 -15.81 -8.04
N PHE A 249 -0.95 -16.55 -8.82
CA PHE A 249 -2.29 -16.17 -9.28
C PHE A 249 -3.32 -16.99 -8.50
N ALA A 250 -3.83 -16.44 -7.40
CA ALA A 250 -4.83 -17.11 -6.60
C ALA A 250 -6.17 -17.15 -7.34
N GLN A 251 -6.99 -18.16 -7.06
CA GLN A 251 -8.34 -18.30 -7.64
C GLN A 251 -9.43 -17.81 -6.68
N SER A 252 -9.05 -16.99 -5.71
CA SER A 252 -9.91 -16.49 -4.63
C SER A 252 -9.70 -15.00 -4.44
N ASN A 253 -10.74 -14.33 -3.93
CA ASN A 253 -10.65 -12.95 -3.45
C ASN A 253 -10.04 -12.86 -2.04
N HIS A 254 -9.60 -13.98 -1.46
CA HIS A 254 -8.89 -14.03 -0.19
C HIS A 254 -7.57 -14.78 -0.37
N LEU A 255 -6.49 -14.19 0.15
CA LEU A 255 -5.16 -14.82 0.17
C LEU A 255 -4.61 -14.76 1.59
N TYR A 256 -4.37 -15.92 2.18
CA TYR A 256 -3.79 -16.06 3.51
C TYR A 256 -2.29 -16.30 3.37
N LEU A 257 -1.48 -15.47 4.02
CA LEU A 257 -0.04 -15.66 4.11
C LEU A 257 0.38 -15.83 5.57
N ARG A 258 1.38 -16.67 5.79
CA ARG A 258 2.04 -16.79 7.09
C ARG A 258 3.54 -16.77 6.93
N PHE A 259 4.17 -15.75 7.49
CA PHE A 259 5.62 -15.66 7.59
C PHE A 259 6.05 -16.14 8.96
N LYS A 260 6.93 -17.14 9.01
CA LYS A 260 7.47 -17.67 10.26
C LYS A 260 8.99 -17.72 10.19
N SER A 261 9.67 -17.29 11.25
CA SER A 261 11.11 -17.44 11.44
C SER A 261 11.44 -18.24 12.71
N ASP A 262 12.61 -18.85 12.74
CA ASP A 262 13.17 -19.54 13.90
C ASP A 262 14.15 -18.64 14.70
N PHE A 263 14.89 -19.23 15.64
CA PHE A 263 15.77 -18.50 16.56
C PHE A 263 17.08 -18.00 15.94
N SER A 264 17.37 -18.29 14.66
CA SER A 264 18.65 -17.99 14.02
C SER A 264 18.54 -17.68 12.51
N MET A 265 19.70 -17.47 11.86
CA MET A 265 19.86 -17.40 10.39
C MET A 265 18.94 -16.45 9.60
N ALA A 266 18.54 -15.34 10.22
CA ALA A 266 17.77 -14.29 9.56
C ALA A 266 18.49 -13.70 8.34
N ARG A 267 17.69 -13.35 7.33
CA ARG A 267 18.08 -12.83 6.03
C ARG A 267 17.32 -11.54 5.74
N ASP A 268 17.52 -10.97 4.55
CA ASP A 268 16.94 -9.68 4.17
C ASP A 268 15.40 -9.71 4.12
N GLY A 269 14.79 -10.88 3.90
CA GLY A 269 13.35 -11.07 3.94
C GLY A 269 12.71 -10.98 2.56
N PHE A 270 11.54 -10.37 2.45
CA PHE A 270 10.83 -10.29 1.17
C PHE A 270 10.16 -8.95 0.96
N GLU A 271 10.09 -8.56 -0.30
CA GLU A 271 9.26 -7.47 -0.80
C GLU A 271 8.38 -8.02 -1.92
N ALA A 272 7.07 -7.87 -1.76
CA ALA A 272 6.08 -8.34 -2.72
C ALA A 272 5.03 -7.27 -2.97
N THR A 273 4.46 -7.28 -4.17
CA THR A 273 3.32 -6.45 -4.58
C THR A 273 2.14 -7.36 -4.85
N TRP A 274 0.94 -6.97 -4.46
CA TRP A 274 -0.27 -7.71 -4.77
C TRP A 274 -1.31 -6.80 -5.39
N THR A 275 -2.17 -7.39 -6.21
CA THR A 275 -3.31 -6.72 -6.82
C THR A 275 -4.45 -7.70 -7.01
N SER A 276 -5.66 -7.19 -7.18
CA SER A 276 -6.83 -7.97 -7.51
C SER A 276 -7.41 -7.57 -8.86
N SER A 277 -8.04 -8.53 -9.54
CA SER A 277 -8.68 -8.32 -10.84
C SER A 277 -9.89 -9.25 -11.00
N PRO A 278 -10.98 -8.79 -11.64
CA PRO A 278 -12.12 -9.65 -11.99
C PRO A 278 -11.78 -10.73 -13.04
N HIS A 279 -10.66 -10.59 -13.74
CA HIS A 279 -10.24 -11.51 -14.80
C HIS A 279 -9.17 -12.53 -14.35
N GLY A 280 -8.86 -12.59 -13.05
CA GLY A 280 -7.86 -13.51 -12.51
C GLY A 280 -6.40 -13.07 -12.72
N CYS A 281 -6.17 -12.06 -13.56
CA CYS A 281 -4.86 -11.44 -13.81
C CYS A 281 -5.04 -9.96 -14.18
N GLY A 282 -3.97 -9.17 -14.09
CA GLY A 282 -4.04 -7.72 -14.24
C GLY A 282 -4.28 -7.01 -12.91
N GLY A 283 -4.69 -5.75 -12.98
CA GLY A 283 -4.91 -4.86 -11.85
C GLY A 283 -3.89 -3.72 -11.82
N THR A 284 -3.64 -3.14 -10.64
CA THR A 284 -2.74 -1.99 -10.50
C THR A 284 -1.43 -2.43 -9.86
N LEU A 285 -0.33 -2.22 -10.59
CA LEU A 285 1.02 -2.37 -10.09
C LEU A 285 1.56 -0.98 -9.80
N TYR A 286 1.66 -0.66 -8.53
CA TYR A 286 2.36 0.53 -8.09
C TYR A 286 3.82 0.12 -7.82
N GLY A 287 4.80 1.01 -8.04
CA GLY A 287 6.20 0.74 -7.63
C GLY A 287 7.20 1.76 -8.16
N ASP A 288 8.35 1.88 -7.52
CA ASP A 288 9.55 2.52 -8.08
C ASP A 288 10.28 1.54 -9.02
N HIS A 289 10.12 0.23 -8.77
CA HIS A 289 10.49 -0.88 -9.62
C HIS A 289 9.61 -2.11 -9.32
N GLY A 290 9.70 -3.14 -10.17
CA GLY A 290 9.04 -4.42 -9.94
C GLY A 290 9.08 -5.32 -11.16
N THR A 291 8.65 -6.55 -10.98
CA THR A 291 8.51 -7.51 -12.09
C THR A 291 7.15 -8.20 -12.06
N PHE A 292 6.63 -8.52 -13.23
CA PHE A 292 5.39 -9.28 -13.36
C PHE A 292 5.48 -10.20 -14.57
N THR A 293 4.68 -11.27 -14.57
CA THR A 293 4.68 -12.28 -15.62
C THR A 293 3.25 -12.55 -16.10
N SER A 294 3.12 -13.24 -17.23
CA SER A 294 1.86 -13.85 -17.60
C SER A 294 1.45 -14.93 -16.58
N PRO A 295 0.14 -15.25 -16.48
CA PRO A 295 -0.31 -16.41 -15.74
C PRO A 295 0.43 -17.68 -16.18
N ASN A 296 0.72 -18.57 -15.23
CA ASN A 296 1.43 -19.84 -15.40
C ASN A 296 2.91 -19.76 -15.85
N PHE A 297 3.51 -18.57 -15.95
CA PHE A 297 4.93 -18.45 -16.27
C PHE A 297 5.80 -19.27 -15.28
N PRO A 298 6.84 -20.01 -15.73
CA PRO A 298 7.41 -20.07 -17.09
C PRO A 298 6.69 -21.00 -18.08
N GLY A 299 5.60 -21.63 -17.67
CA GLY A 299 4.73 -22.43 -18.54
C GLY A 299 3.83 -21.59 -19.45
N THR A 300 2.96 -22.28 -20.18
CA THR A 300 2.07 -21.66 -21.17
C THR A 300 0.90 -20.93 -20.49
N TYR A 301 0.66 -19.69 -20.92
CA TYR A 301 -0.50 -18.91 -20.48
C TYR A 301 -1.83 -19.58 -20.91
N PRO A 302 -2.93 -19.42 -20.14
CA PRO A 302 -4.22 -19.98 -20.51
C PRO A 302 -4.82 -19.33 -21.76
N ASN A 303 -5.63 -20.08 -22.50
CA ASN A 303 -6.41 -19.56 -23.62
C ASN A 303 -7.50 -18.59 -23.15
N SER A 304 -7.88 -17.65 -24.01
CA SER A 304 -8.91 -16.63 -23.74
C SER A 304 -8.58 -15.74 -22.52
N THR A 305 -7.29 -15.52 -22.27
CA THR A 305 -6.81 -14.68 -21.18
C THR A 305 -6.78 -13.23 -21.59
N HIS A 306 -7.37 -12.38 -20.74
CA HIS A 306 -7.40 -10.93 -20.91
C HIS A 306 -6.88 -10.27 -19.64
N CYS A 307 -5.59 -9.94 -19.61
CA CYS A 307 -4.99 -9.24 -18.48
C CYS A 307 -4.75 -7.78 -18.86
N GLU A 308 -4.97 -6.89 -17.91
CA GLU A 308 -4.64 -5.47 -18.03
C GLU A 308 -3.95 -5.02 -16.75
N TRP A 309 -2.70 -4.62 -16.84
CA TRP A 309 -1.91 -4.10 -15.74
C TRP A 309 -1.72 -2.59 -15.92
N SER A 310 -2.19 -1.81 -14.96
CA SER A 310 -1.85 -0.39 -14.86
C SER A 310 -0.63 -0.24 -13.98
N ILE A 311 0.49 0.21 -14.55
CA ILE A 311 1.75 0.45 -13.87
C ILE A 311 1.83 1.93 -13.52
N THR A 312 1.83 2.23 -12.23
CA THR A 312 1.88 3.61 -11.73
C THR A 312 3.19 3.81 -10.97
N ALA A 313 3.98 4.80 -11.41
CA ALA A 313 5.21 5.18 -10.73
C ALA A 313 4.95 6.32 -9.73
N PRO A 314 5.82 6.51 -8.71
CA PRO A 314 5.80 7.71 -7.88
C PRO A 314 5.84 9.00 -8.71
N ARG A 315 5.24 10.08 -8.18
CA ARG A 315 5.17 11.37 -8.90
C ARG A 315 6.56 11.85 -9.31
N GLY A 316 6.69 12.26 -10.57
CA GLY A 316 7.95 12.76 -11.13
C GLY A 316 8.93 11.68 -11.58
N ARG A 317 8.55 10.39 -11.50
CA ARG A 317 9.32 9.27 -12.07
C ARG A 317 8.73 8.85 -13.42
N LEU A 318 9.60 8.39 -14.31
CA LEU A 318 9.22 7.80 -15.60
C LEU A 318 9.20 6.27 -15.46
N VAL A 319 8.19 5.62 -16.03
CA VAL A 319 8.13 4.15 -16.11
C VAL A 319 9.01 3.70 -17.27
N THR A 320 9.94 2.78 -16.99
CA THR A 320 10.71 2.08 -18.03
C THR A 320 10.34 0.61 -17.98
N VAL A 321 9.94 0.04 -19.12
CA VAL A 321 9.57 -1.38 -19.22
C VAL A 321 10.63 -2.12 -20.03
N THR A 322 11.10 -3.24 -19.49
CA THR A 322 12.05 -4.15 -20.12
C THR A 322 11.52 -5.57 -20.08
N PHE A 323 11.69 -6.32 -21.18
CA PHE A 323 11.30 -7.73 -21.23
C PHE A 323 12.52 -8.62 -21.03
N ALA A 324 12.53 -9.38 -19.94
CA ALA A 324 13.52 -10.44 -19.73
C ALA A 324 13.32 -11.58 -20.74
N GLN A 325 12.06 -11.97 -20.95
CA GLN A 325 11.63 -12.95 -21.92
C GLN A 325 10.25 -12.55 -22.46
N ILE A 326 10.02 -12.76 -23.75
CA ILE A 326 8.71 -12.62 -24.38
C ILE A 326 8.53 -13.75 -25.39
N TYR A 327 7.46 -14.51 -25.22
CA TYR A 327 7.02 -15.51 -26.18
C TYR A 327 5.49 -15.46 -26.21
N ILE A 328 4.93 -15.07 -27.34
CA ILE A 328 3.48 -15.04 -27.54
C ILE A 328 3.20 -15.79 -28.83
N ASP A 329 2.49 -16.89 -28.71
CA ASP A 329 2.16 -17.77 -29.83
C ASP A 329 1.17 -17.09 -30.78
N ASP A 330 1.67 -16.52 -31.88
CA ASP A 330 0.87 -15.98 -32.97
C ASP A 330 1.65 -16.17 -34.29
N PRO A 331 0.99 -16.41 -35.43
CA PRO A 331 1.63 -16.56 -36.74
C PRO A 331 2.36 -15.30 -37.26
N GLY A 332 2.51 -14.25 -36.44
CA GLY A 332 3.26 -13.02 -36.73
C GLY A 332 2.40 -11.83 -37.10
N SER A 333 1.07 -11.99 -37.13
CA SER A 333 0.11 -10.93 -37.42
C SER A 333 -0.28 -10.11 -36.19
N CYS A 334 -0.02 -10.66 -35.00
CA CYS A 334 -0.41 -10.18 -33.69
C CYS A 334 -1.89 -9.79 -33.58
N GLN A 335 -2.77 -10.51 -34.32
CA GLN A 335 -4.22 -10.29 -34.31
C GLN A 335 -4.92 -11.16 -33.28
N ASN A 336 -4.42 -12.39 -33.05
CA ASN A 336 -5.06 -13.37 -32.17
C ASN A 336 -4.49 -13.33 -30.76
N ASN A 337 -3.16 -13.30 -30.66
CA ASN A 337 -2.42 -13.22 -29.41
C ASN A 337 -1.45 -12.06 -29.47
N TYR A 338 -1.57 -11.12 -28.52
CA TYR A 338 -0.70 -9.95 -28.48
C TYR A 338 -0.55 -9.38 -27.08
N LEU A 339 0.55 -8.65 -26.93
CA LEU A 339 0.79 -7.69 -25.86
C LEU A 339 0.75 -6.28 -26.45
N LYS A 340 0.05 -5.35 -25.81
CA LYS A 340 0.06 -3.93 -26.16
C LYS A 340 0.51 -3.09 -24.98
N LEU A 341 1.30 -2.07 -25.28
CA LEU A 341 1.78 -1.10 -24.31
C LEU A 341 1.13 0.24 -24.61
N TYR A 342 0.72 0.96 -23.58
CA TYR A 342 0.01 2.23 -23.66
C TYR A 342 0.71 3.25 -22.80
N ASP A 343 1.12 4.37 -23.41
CA ASP A 343 1.66 5.52 -22.70
C ASP A 343 0.50 6.42 -22.20
N GLY A 344 -0.09 6.00 -21.08
CA GLY A 344 -1.22 6.65 -20.44
C GLY A 344 -1.96 5.74 -19.44
N PRO A 345 -2.97 6.27 -18.72
CA PRO A 345 -3.61 5.59 -17.60
C PRO A 345 -4.37 4.32 -17.99
N ASP A 346 -4.87 4.28 -19.22
CA ASP A 346 -5.74 3.23 -19.71
C ASP A 346 -5.58 2.97 -21.21
N ALA A 347 -6.28 1.95 -21.68
CA ALA A 347 -6.29 1.49 -23.07
C ALA A 347 -6.94 2.47 -24.08
N SER A 348 -7.41 3.65 -23.65
CA SER A 348 -7.84 4.72 -24.56
C SER A 348 -6.67 5.47 -25.19
N SER A 349 -5.47 5.34 -24.62
CA SER A 349 -4.24 5.94 -25.13
C SER A 349 -3.80 5.25 -26.44
N GLN A 350 -2.96 5.91 -27.24
CA GLN A 350 -2.41 5.29 -28.45
C GLN A 350 -1.41 4.17 -28.06
N PRO A 351 -1.56 2.93 -28.57
CA PRO A 351 -0.63 1.86 -28.22
C PRO A 351 0.72 2.01 -28.94
N VAL A 352 1.80 1.63 -28.25
CA VAL A 352 3.20 1.61 -28.75
C VAL A 352 3.48 0.37 -29.65
N GLY A 353 2.46 -0.47 -29.86
CA GLY A 353 2.42 -1.59 -30.80
C GLY A 353 1.65 -2.78 -30.23
N PRO A 354 1.19 -3.73 -31.07
CA PRO A 354 1.04 -5.11 -30.64
C PRO A 354 2.38 -5.84 -30.79
N TYR A 355 2.75 -6.64 -29.78
CA TYR A 355 3.93 -7.51 -29.76
C TYR A 355 3.47 -8.97 -29.73
N CYS A 356 4.09 -9.83 -30.55
CA CYS A 356 3.89 -11.28 -30.55
C CYS A 356 5.13 -12.03 -31.07
N GLY A 357 5.18 -13.36 -30.98
CA GLY A 357 6.27 -14.22 -31.47
C GLY A 357 7.36 -14.55 -30.45
N ALA A 358 8.41 -15.27 -30.90
CA ALA A 358 9.46 -15.84 -30.05
C ALA A 358 10.76 -15.03 -29.94
N VAL A 359 11.21 -14.36 -31.02
CA VAL A 359 12.44 -13.54 -31.04
C VAL A 359 12.42 -12.57 -32.23
N GLY A 360 12.75 -11.29 -32.01
CA GLY A 360 12.96 -10.28 -33.04
C GLY A 360 11.77 -9.33 -33.20
N ILE A 361 11.82 -8.21 -32.49
CA ILE A 361 10.85 -7.12 -32.63
C ILE A 361 11.10 -6.46 -33.99
N LEU A 362 10.49 -7.03 -35.03
CA LEU A 362 10.32 -6.36 -36.31
C LEU A 362 8.91 -5.77 -36.32
N PRO A 363 8.76 -4.43 -36.24
CA PRO A 363 7.53 -3.82 -36.68
C PRO A 363 7.46 -4.01 -38.21
N MET A 364 6.44 -4.71 -38.69
CA MET A 364 6.00 -4.59 -40.08
C MET A 364 4.64 -3.89 -40.05
N ALA A 365 4.40 -2.73 -40.67
CA ALA A 365 5.21 -1.95 -41.58
C ALA A 365 4.74 -0.48 -41.53
N GLY A 366 5.70 0.46 -41.67
CA GLY A 366 5.39 1.87 -41.97
C GLY A 366 6.24 2.91 -41.25
N GLY A 367 7.57 2.88 -41.40
CA GLY A 367 8.45 3.98 -41.02
C GLY A 367 9.72 3.53 -40.30
N GLN A 368 10.87 3.76 -40.92
CA GLN A 368 12.20 3.53 -40.33
C GLN A 368 12.35 4.28 -39.00
N MET A 369 12.71 3.59 -37.92
CA MET A 369 13.59 4.11 -36.86
C MET A 369 14.07 2.94 -35.98
N ASN A 370 15.39 2.74 -35.97
CA ASN A 370 16.06 1.74 -35.12
C ASN A 370 16.17 2.31 -33.70
N TRP A 371 15.47 1.71 -32.74
CA TRP A 371 15.48 2.10 -31.32
C TRP A 371 16.13 1.03 -30.42
N TRP A 372 17.33 0.54 -30.77
CA TRP A 372 18.02 -0.49 -29.99
C TRP A 372 19.47 -0.10 -29.71
N ASP A 373 19.82 0.07 -28.43
CA ASP A 373 21.18 -0.11 -27.90
C ASP A 373 21.27 -1.49 -27.24
N SER A 374 22.48 -2.06 -27.27
CA SER A 374 23.01 -3.31 -26.73
C SER A 374 22.60 -3.74 -25.31
N GLN A 375 21.75 -2.98 -24.61
CA GLN A 375 21.31 -3.24 -23.23
C GLN A 375 19.81 -3.55 -23.04
N ARG A 376 19.01 -3.67 -24.11
CA ARG A 376 17.57 -4.08 -24.05
C ARG A 376 16.70 -3.17 -23.14
N SER A 377 16.97 -1.87 -23.12
CA SER A 377 16.17 -0.86 -22.40
C SER A 377 15.51 0.14 -23.36
N PHE A 378 14.26 0.52 -23.10
CA PHE A 378 13.58 1.61 -23.82
C PHE A 378 14.03 2.97 -23.27
N TYR A 379 14.64 3.82 -24.11
CA TYR A 379 14.93 5.22 -23.77
C TYR A 379 14.04 6.16 -24.58
N CYS A 380 13.30 7.05 -23.89
CA CYS A 380 12.61 8.17 -24.52
C CYS A 380 13.61 9.27 -24.87
N THR A 381 14.34 9.15 -25.99
CA THR A 381 15.15 10.27 -26.50
C THR A 381 15.08 10.38 -28.02
N GLY A 382 14.19 11.25 -28.54
CA GLY A 382 14.30 11.75 -29.90
C GLY A 382 13.07 12.50 -30.42
N LEU A 383 13.18 13.84 -30.44
CA LEU A 383 12.29 14.89 -30.99
C LEU A 383 11.23 15.52 -30.05
N PRO A 384 11.02 16.85 -30.11
CA PRO A 384 10.91 17.70 -28.92
C PRO A 384 9.49 17.94 -28.38
N SER A 385 8.49 17.12 -28.71
CA SER A 385 7.10 17.50 -28.38
C SER A 385 6.12 16.39 -28.02
N PHE A 386 6.57 15.17 -27.66
CA PHE A 386 5.63 14.10 -27.30
C PHE A 386 5.85 13.36 -25.97
N CYS A 387 6.93 13.64 -25.23
CA CYS A 387 7.05 13.20 -23.83
C CYS A 387 6.95 14.43 -22.91
N GLN A 388 5.73 14.90 -22.66
CA GLN A 388 5.49 15.84 -21.57
C GLN A 388 4.57 15.21 -20.52
N ASN A 389 5.20 14.90 -19.37
CA ASN A 389 4.63 14.85 -18.02
C ASN A 389 3.47 13.89 -17.74
N LYS A 390 3.63 12.55 -17.74
CA LYS A 390 2.68 11.65 -17.04
C LYS A 390 3.34 10.43 -16.39
N SER A 391 2.78 10.01 -15.26
CA SER A 391 3.30 9.07 -14.24
C SER A 391 2.66 7.67 -14.27
N GLU A 392 1.91 7.35 -15.33
CA GLU A 392 1.03 6.18 -15.41
C GLU A 392 1.18 5.51 -16.79
N PHE A 393 1.34 4.19 -16.81
CA PHE A 393 1.61 3.38 -18.01
C PHE A 393 0.78 2.09 -17.98
N ASN A 394 0.05 1.75 -19.04
CA ASN A 394 -0.84 0.58 -19.05
C ASN A 394 -0.33 -0.51 -20.01
N VAL A 395 -0.40 -1.76 -19.54
CA VAL A 395 0.00 -2.96 -20.29
C VAL A 395 -1.22 -3.87 -20.46
N LYS A 396 -1.65 -4.09 -21.69
CA LYS A 396 -2.82 -4.93 -22.00
C LYS A 396 -2.42 -6.15 -22.81
N THR A 397 -2.87 -7.33 -22.40
CA THR A 397 -2.77 -8.56 -23.19
C THR A 397 -4.15 -9.03 -23.62
N LYS A 398 -4.22 -9.57 -24.84
CA LYS A 398 -5.36 -10.35 -25.33
C LYS A 398 -4.81 -11.63 -25.93
N LEU A 399 -5.22 -12.76 -25.37
CA LEU A 399 -4.72 -14.08 -25.76
C LEU A 399 -5.92 -14.96 -26.13
N SER A 400 -6.17 -15.21 -27.42
CA SER A 400 -7.29 -16.03 -27.93
C SER A 400 -6.84 -17.14 -28.90
N GLY A 401 -7.29 -18.38 -28.68
CA GLY A 401 -7.35 -19.44 -29.70
C GLY A 401 -6.63 -20.77 -29.39
N HIS A 402 -7.24 -21.88 -29.84
CA HIS A 402 -6.83 -23.29 -29.73
C HIS A 402 -6.04 -23.73 -30.98
N MET A 403 -4.97 -24.52 -30.85
CA MET A 403 -4.59 -25.53 -31.86
C MET A 403 -3.63 -26.58 -31.28
N THR A 404 -3.94 -27.86 -31.55
CA THR A 404 -3.07 -29.03 -31.36
C THR A 404 -1.90 -28.99 -32.36
N TRP A 405 -0.83 -29.78 -32.15
CA TRP A 405 -0.30 -30.79 -33.10
C TRP A 405 1.17 -31.21 -32.80
N GLU A 406 1.37 -32.53 -32.90
CA GLU A 406 2.53 -33.34 -33.28
C GLU A 406 3.97 -32.80 -33.05
N ALA A 407 4.70 -33.55 -32.22
CA ALA A 407 6.15 -33.46 -32.13
C ALA A 407 6.81 -33.91 -33.45
N ALA A 408 7.31 -32.96 -34.24
CA ALA A 408 8.28 -33.26 -35.28
C ALA A 408 9.64 -33.61 -34.63
N PRO A 409 10.37 -34.63 -35.13
CA PRO A 409 11.55 -35.15 -34.43
C PRO A 409 12.73 -34.18 -34.50
N ALA A 410 13.55 -34.22 -33.46
CA ALA A 410 14.76 -33.42 -33.29
C ALA A 410 15.69 -33.52 -34.52
N GLN A 411 15.92 -32.40 -35.20
CA GLN A 411 17.01 -32.27 -36.15
C GLN A 411 18.27 -31.82 -35.43
N THR A 412 19.26 -32.72 -35.41
CA THR A 412 20.65 -32.45 -35.08
C THR A 412 21.27 -31.53 -36.14
N LEU A 413 21.72 -30.35 -35.73
CA LEU A 413 22.48 -29.44 -36.59
C LEU A 413 23.95 -29.88 -36.63
N GLY A 414 24.33 -30.50 -37.75
CA GLY A 414 25.73 -30.73 -38.14
C GLY A 414 26.37 -29.47 -38.72
N CYS A 415 27.67 -29.31 -38.51
CA CYS A 415 28.47 -28.21 -39.07
C CYS A 415 28.66 -28.38 -40.58
N ALA A 416 28.42 -27.32 -41.35
CA ALA A 416 28.85 -27.22 -42.75
C ALA A 416 29.37 -25.80 -43.02
N GLY A 417 30.63 -25.67 -43.40
CA GLY A 417 31.14 -24.48 -44.09
C GLY A 417 30.62 -24.44 -45.53
N PRO A 418 30.86 -23.34 -46.26
CA PRO A 418 31.51 -23.53 -47.56
C PRO A 418 32.49 -22.42 -47.98
N GLU A 419 33.46 -22.89 -48.78
CA GLU A 419 34.23 -22.28 -49.89
C GLU A 419 33.41 -21.30 -50.77
N PRO A 420 34.04 -20.42 -51.60
CA PRO A 420 35.08 -20.76 -52.59
C PRO A 420 36.45 -20.07 -52.42
#